data_AF-A0A1V3P380-F1
#
_entry.id   AF-A0A1V3P380-F1
#
_cell.length_a   1.000
_cell.length_b   1.000
_cell.length_c   1.000
_cell.angle_alpha   90.00
_cell.angle_beta   90.00
_cell.angle_gamma   90.00
#
_symmetry.space_group_name_H-M   'P 1'
#
loop_
_entity.id
_entity.type
_entity.pdbx_description
1 polymer ?
#
loop_
_entity_poly.entity_id
_entity_poly.type
_entity_poly.pdbx_seq_one_letter_code
_entity_poly.pdbx_strand_id
1 'polypeptide(L)'
;MLLFGAGSFSSPLWAGTCTISALGLSFSNYDPTSSADVTGTGSATVNCSDTGVDILFGFSVSISLSQGSSGTFTTRTLKQGAKSLGYNLYLNATATGTIFGDGTAGTGTYAICYPGLLAPCSGNTGQSGQAYSVPVYGRITAGQDVSAGNYSDALIATVTF
;
A
#
# COMPACT_ATOMS: atom_id res chain seq x y z
N MET A 1 -3.75 13.14 -5.69
CA MET A 1 -2.52 12.36 -5.92
C MET A 1 -1.95 11.94 -4.57
N LEU A 2 -1.78 10.64 -4.36
CA LEU A 2 -1.07 10.13 -3.19
C LEU A 2 0.43 10.12 -3.47
N LEU A 3 1.25 10.72 -2.61
CA LEU A 3 2.71 10.53 -2.65
C LEU A 3 3.12 9.54 -1.57
N PHE A 4 4.07 8.68 -1.91
CA PHE A 4 4.64 7.70 -1.01
C PHE A 4 6.15 7.91 -0.87
N GLY A 5 6.65 7.87 0.37
CA GLY A 5 8.08 7.99 0.65
C GLY A 5 8.85 6.72 0.27
N ALA A 6 10.07 6.88 -0.23
CA ALA A 6 10.99 5.77 -0.47
C ALA A 6 11.88 5.53 0.76
N GLY A 7 12.17 4.27 1.07
CA GLY A 7 12.99 3.88 2.23
C GLY A 7 13.76 2.59 1.98
N SER A 8 14.92 2.45 2.62
CA SER A 8 15.77 1.25 2.62
C SER A 8 15.78 0.63 4.00
N PHE A 9 15.52 -0.67 4.10
CA PHE A 9 15.48 -1.38 5.38
C PHE A 9 16.42 -2.60 5.33
N SER A 10 17.14 -2.86 6.43
CA SER A 10 18.04 -4.01 6.62
C SER A 10 17.80 -4.63 7.99
N SER A 11 17.72 -5.96 8.07
CA SER A 11 17.53 -6.71 9.32
C SER A 11 18.81 -7.44 9.74
N PRO A 12 19.15 -7.53 11.03
CA PRO A 12 20.37 -8.22 11.48
C PRO A 12 20.31 -9.75 11.36
N LEU A 13 19.13 -10.32 11.12
CA LEU A 13 18.90 -11.76 10.94
C LEU A 13 18.83 -12.19 9.46
N TRP A 14 18.88 -11.22 8.53
CA TRP A 14 18.83 -11.46 7.08
C TRP A 14 19.93 -10.62 6.40
N ALA A 15 20.81 -11.27 5.65
CA ALA A 15 21.80 -10.61 4.79
C ALA A 15 21.19 -10.10 3.47
N GLY A 16 20.22 -9.17 3.54
CA GLY A 16 19.61 -8.55 2.37
C GLY A 16 19.04 -7.17 2.62
N THR A 17 18.64 -6.53 1.54
CA THR A 17 18.09 -5.17 1.54
C THR A 17 16.79 -5.15 0.75
N CYS A 18 15.79 -4.43 1.27
CA CYS A 18 14.62 -4.08 0.49
C CYS A 18 14.50 -2.57 0.35
N THR A 19 14.09 -2.18 -0.84
CA THR A 19 13.69 -0.82 -1.17
C THR A 19 12.23 -0.82 -1.59
N ILE A 20 11.52 0.22 -1.16
CA ILE A 20 10.17 0.50 -1.63
C ILE A 20 10.16 1.87 -2.30
N SER A 21 9.54 1.95 -3.46
CA SER A 21 9.10 3.18 -4.08
C SER A 21 7.62 3.04 -4.35
N ALA A 22 6.84 4.11 -4.33
CA ALA A 22 5.44 3.98 -4.72
C ALA A 22 5.00 4.99 -5.76
N LEU A 23 4.30 4.45 -6.74
CA LEU A 23 3.62 5.17 -7.80
C LEU A 23 2.24 5.51 -7.26
N GLY A 24 2.03 6.81 -7.02
CA GLY A 24 0.82 7.34 -6.42
C GLY A 24 -0.48 6.78 -6.99
N LEU A 25 -1.53 6.76 -6.17
CA LEU A 25 -2.89 6.46 -6.62
C LEU A 25 -3.61 7.75 -6.98
N SER A 26 -4.37 7.72 -8.08
CA SER A 26 -5.27 8.80 -8.48
C SER A 26 -6.69 8.27 -8.64
N PHE A 27 -7.64 9.05 -8.17
CA PHE A 27 -9.06 8.82 -8.40
C PHE A 27 -9.50 9.61 -9.62
N SER A 28 -10.47 9.07 -10.35
CA SER A 28 -11.21 9.84 -11.37
C SER A 28 -12.00 10.98 -10.72
N ASN A 29 -12.64 11.82 -11.55
CA ASN A 29 -13.49 12.90 -11.05
C ASN A 29 -14.58 12.37 -10.12
N TYR A 30 -14.66 12.97 -8.93
CA TYR A 30 -15.68 12.69 -7.94
C TYR A 30 -16.84 13.68 -8.09
N ASP A 31 -18.06 13.17 -8.25
CA ASP A 31 -19.29 13.94 -8.27
C ASP A 31 -20.10 13.63 -6.99
N PRO A 32 -20.27 14.61 -6.08
CA PRO A 32 -21.05 14.43 -4.85
C PRO A 32 -22.50 13.99 -5.07
N THR A 33 -23.07 14.26 -6.26
CA THR A 33 -24.46 13.94 -6.60
C THR A 33 -24.64 12.54 -7.19
N SER A 34 -23.53 11.89 -7.56
CA SER A 34 -23.53 10.52 -8.04
C SER A 34 -23.82 9.55 -6.89
N SER A 35 -24.59 8.51 -7.17
CA SER A 35 -24.81 7.37 -6.27
C SER A 35 -23.73 6.30 -6.38
N ALA A 36 -22.81 6.42 -7.33
CA ALA A 36 -21.74 5.47 -7.56
C ALA A 36 -20.44 5.90 -6.86
N ASP A 37 -19.78 4.95 -6.22
CA ASP A 37 -18.46 5.17 -5.65
C ASP A 37 -17.42 5.38 -6.76
N VAL A 38 -16.36 6.11 -6.42
CA VAL A 38 -15.20 6.28 -7.31
C VAL A 38 -14.08 5.38 -6.81
N THR A 39 -13.62 4.48 -7.67
CA THR A 39 -12.45 3.64 -7.39
C THR A 39 -11.22 4.15 -8.12
N GLY A 40 -10.05 3.77 -7.62
CA GLY A 40 -8.76 4.03 -8.25
C GLY A 40 -7.80 2.89 -7.99
N THR A 41 -6.81 2.76 -8.87
CA THR A 41 -5.76 1.73 -8.74
C THR A 41 -4.41 2.41 -8.86
N GLY A 42 -3.48 2.04 -7.98
CA GLY A 42 -2.07 2.43 -8.02
C GLY A 42 -1.20 1.24 -7.64
N SER A 43 0.11 1.48 -7.50
CA SER A 43 1.02 0.42 -7.06
C SER A 43 2.24 0.95 -6.31
N ALA A 44 2.74 0.15 -5.38
CA ALA A 44 4.10 0.29 -4.86
C ALA A 44 5.02 -0.70 -5.57
N THR A 45 6.25 -0.30 -5.83
CA THR A 45 7.29 -1.20 -6.32
C THR A 45 8.24 -1.53 -5.17
N VAL A 46 8.36 -2.82 -4.86
CA VAL A 46 9.29 -3.34 -3.87
C VAL A 46 10.39 -4.09 -4.60
N ASN A 47 11.64 -3.76 -4.34
CA ASN A 47 12.78 -4.54 -4.80
C ASN A 47 13.56 -5.01 -3.58
N CYS A 48 13.68 -6.32 -3.44
CA CYS A 48 14.43 -6.97 -2.39
C CYS A 48 15.55 -7.78 -3.00
N SER A 49 16.77 -7.56 -2.54
CA SER A 49 17.94 -8.36 -2.89
C SER A 49 18.45 -9.07 -1.66
N ASP A 50 18.58 -10.38 -1.78
CA ASP A 50 19.29 -11.23 -0.83
C ASP A 50 20.71 -11.51 -1.31
N THR A 51 21.65 -11.57 -0.36
CA THR A 51 23.09 -11.80 -0.61
C THR A 51 23.65 -12.96 0.23
N GLY A 52 22.80 -13.73 0.92
CA GLY A 52 23.24 -14.73 1.90
C GLY A 52 22.59 -16.10 1.80
N VAL A 53 22.38 -16.72 2.96
CA VAL A 53 21.83 -18.08 3.10
C VAL A 53 20.35 -18.16 2.75
N ASP A 54 19.67 -17.03 2.62
CA ASP A 54 18.22 -16.96 2.34
C ASP A 54 17.91 -17.35 0.89
N ILE A 55 18.91 -17.47 0.01
CA ILE A 55 18.74 -18.14 -1.29
C ILE A 55 18.31 -19.61 -1.13
N LEU A 56 18.63 -20.24 0.02
CA LEU A 56 18.26 -21.61 0.33
C LEU A 56 16.92 -21.67 1.06
N PHE A 57 16.69 -20.78 2.03
CA PHE A 57 15.55 -20.87 2.95
C PHE A 57 14.44 -19.84 2.71
N GLY A 58 14.65 -18.91 1.79
CA GLY A 58 13.71 -17.85 1.47
C GLY A 58 13.54 -16.86 2.61
N PHE A 59 12.74 -15.83 2.35
CA PHE A 59 12.33 -14.84 3.35
C PHE A 59 10.95 -14.30 2.99
N SER A 60 10.34 -13.56 3.91
CA SER A 60 9.09 -12.85 3.65
C SER A 60 9.22 -11.39 4.04
N VAL A 61 8.47 -10.54 3.36
CA VAL A 61 8.33 -9.14 3.72
C VAL A 61 6.86 -8.79 3.85
N SER A 62 6.58 -7.83 4.71
CA SER A 62 5.25 -7.27 4.87
C SER A 62 5.29 -5.78 4.53
N ILE A 63 4.37 -5.35 3.68
CA ILE A 63 4.18 -3.96 3.34
C ILE A 63 3.00 -3.45 4.14
N SER A 64 3.18 -2.28 4.76
CA SER A 64 2.14 -1.55 5.46
C SER A 64 2.01 -0.14 4.90
N LEU A 65 0.80 0.41 4.98
CA LEU A 65 0.51 1.80 4.61
C LEU A 65 0.06 2.57 5.84
N SER A 66 0.64 3.75 6.07
CA SER A 66 0.28 4.63 7.18
C SER A 66 -1.19 5.10 7.13
N GLN A 67 -1.61 5.78 8.19
CA GLN A 67 -2.92 6.42 8.30
C GLN A 67 -3.08 7.64 7.37
N GLY A 68 -2.00 8.10 6.72
CA GLY A 68 -2.01 9.36 5.98
C GLY A 68 -2.24 10.55 6.92
N SER A 69 -2.81 11.63 6.40
CA SER A 69 -3.09 12.85 7.17
C SER A 69 -4.28 12.75 8.14
N SER A 70 -5.07 11.67 8.10
CA SER A 70 -6.26 11.52 8.96
C SER A 70 -5.96 11.01 10.37
N GLY A 71 -4.80 10.38 10.60
CA GLY A 71 -4.47 9.74 11.88
C GLY A 71 -5.33 8.52 12.23
N THR A 72 -6.07 7.97 11.26
CA THR A 72 -6.83 6.72 11.43
C THR A 72 -6.88 5.91 10.14
N PHE A 73 -6.93 4.59 10.26
CA PHE A 73 -7.10 3.67 9.13
C PHE A 73 -8.55 3.53 8.67
N THR A 74 -9.53 3.70 9.56
CA THR A 74 -10.94 3.38 9.26
C THR A 74 -11.50 4.33 8.20
N THR A 75 -11.13 5.60 8.27
CA THR A 75 -11.48 6.62 7.27
C THR A 75 -10.28 7.52 7.03
N ARG A 76 -9.55 7.26 5.94
CA ARG A 76 -8.51 8.18 5.49
C ARG A 76 -9.16 9.38 4.81
N THR A 77 -8.48 10.52 4.78
CA THR A 77 -9.02 11.74 4.17
C THR A 77 -8.03 12.37 3.21
N LEU A 78 -8.48 12.62 1.98
CA LEU A 78 -7.81 13.55 1.08
C LEU A 78 -8.09 14.98 1.57
N LYS A 79 -7.10 15.86 1.51
CA LYS A 79 -7.20 17.25 2.00
C LYS A 79 -7.13 18.26 0.86
N GLN A 80 -7.92 19.32 1.01
CA GLN A 80 -7.86 20.57 0.25
C GLN A 80 -7.93 21.73 1.25
N GLY A 81 -6.78 22.17 1.76
CA GLY A 81 -6.75 23.11 2.88
C GLY A 81 -7.47 22.53 4.11
N ALA A 82 -8.47 23.23 4.63
CA ALA A 82 -9.29 22.77 5.76
C ALA A 82 -10.34 21.71 5.38
N LYS A 83 -10.60 21.51 4.08
CA LYS A 83 -11.64 20.59 3.58
C LYS A 83 -11.09 19.17 3.48
N SER A 84 -11.96 18.20 3.67
CA SER A 84 -11.61 16.78 3.61
C SER A 84 -12.61 15.97 2.79
N LEU A 85 -12.09 15.05 1.99
CA LEU A 85 -12.84 14.05 1.26
C LEU A 85 -12.42 12.66 1.75
N GLY A 86 -13.35 11.88 2.27
CA GLY A 86 -13.11 10.55 2.82
C GLY A 86 -12.81 9.54 1.73
N TYR A 87 -11.81 8.69 1.98
CA TYR A 87 -11.44 7.57 1.12
C TYR A 87 -10.86 6.43 1.96
N ASN A 88 -10.66 5.27 1.34
CA ASN A 88 -9.80 4.26 1.92
C ASN A 88 -9.07 3.42 0.88
N LEU A 89 -8.09 2.64 1.34
CA LEU A 89 -7.25 1.75 0.54
C LEU A 89 -7.45 0.30 0.99
N TYR A 90 -7.41 -0.63 0.04
CA TYR A 90 -7.77 -2.03 0.23
C TYR A 90 -6.78 -2.96 -0.46
N LEU A 91 -6.75 -4.20 0.03
CA LEU A 91 -5.87 -5.26 -0.49
C LEU A 91 -6.44 -5.98 -1.73
N ASN A 92 -7.71 -5.76 -2.07
CA ASN A 92 -8.38 -6.43 -3.20
C ASN A 92 -8.87 -5.45 -4.25
N ALA A 93 -9.01 -5.97 -5.48
CA ALA A 93 -9.40 -5.21 -6.66
C ALA A 93 -10.81 -4.61 -6.59
N THR A 94 -11.70 -5.17 -5.76
CA THR A 94 -13.04 -4.63 -5.54
C THR A 94 -13.06 -3.42 -4.61
N ALA A 95 -11.92 -3.04 -4.01
CA ALA A 95 -11.77 -1.92 -3.09
C ALA A 95 -12.78 -1.97 -1.92
N THR A 96 -12.94 -3.15 -1.33
CA THR A 96 -13.87 -3.44 -0.23
C THR A 96 -13.21 -4.36 0.81
N GLY A 97 -13.88 -4.61 1.94
CA GLY A 97 -13.39 -5.56 2.94
C GLY A 97 -12.13 -5.05 3.66
N THR A 98 -11.05 -5.84 3.63
CA THR A 98 -9.83 -5.57 4.41
C THR A 98 -9.13 -4.30 3.95
N ILE A 99 -9.11 -3.31 4.85
CA ILE A 99 -8.37 -2.07 4.67
C ILE A 99 -6.88 -2.37 4.69
N PHE A 100 -6.16 -1.84 3.70
CA PHE A 100 -4.71 -1.90 3.65
C PHE A 100 -4.14 -0.92 4.68
N GLY A 101 -3.55 -1.44 5.75
CA GLY A 101 -2.98 -0.67 6.85
C GLY A 101 -1.70 -1.33 7.37
N ASP A 102 -1.54 -1.39 8.68
CA ASP A 102 -0.35 -1.91 9.38
C ASP A 102 -0.62 -3.20 10.17
N GLY A 103 -1.82 -3.78 10.06
CA GLY A 103 -2.23 -4.96 10.81
C GLY A 103 -2.93 -4.63 12.15
N THR A 104 -2.94 -3.36 12.55
CA THR A 104 -3.69 -2.90 13.73
C THR A 104 -5.11 -2.46 13.36
N ALA A 105 -5.98 -2.29 14.36
CA ALA A 105 -7.35 -1.80 14.17
C ALA A 105 -8.18 -2.56 13.12
N GLY A 106 -7.92 -3.87 12.94
CA GLY A 106 -8.62 -4.72 11.96
C GLY A 106 -8.16 -4.54 10.51
N THR A 107 -7.07 -3.81 10.27
CA THR A 107 -6.45 -3.68 8.94
C THR A 107 -5.58 -4.90 8.61
N GLY A 108 -5.23 -5.04 7.33
CA GLY A 108 -4.28 -6.04 6.85
C GLY A 108 -3.05 -5.40 6.22
N THR A 109 -1.96 -6.15 6.21
CA THR A 109 -0.73 -5.84 5.47
C THR A 109 -0.65 -6.65 4.18
N TYR A 110 0.21 -6.24 3.25
CA TYR A 110 0.47 -6.98 2.02
C TYR A 110 1.76 -7.79 2.18
N ALA A 111 1.65 -9.11 2.31
CA ALA A 111 2.79 -9.99 2.43
C ALA A 111 3.31 -10.40 1.04
N ILE A 112 4.63 -10.43 0.88
CA ILE A 112 5.33 -11.01 -0.26
C ILE A 112 6.30 -12.05 0.29
N CYS A 113 6.27 -13.25 -0.27
CA CYS A 113 7.27 -14.25 0.02
C CYS A 113 8.30 -14.36 -1.11
N TYR A 114 9.56 -14.50 -0.75
CA TYR A 114 10.68 -14.73 -1.66
C TYR A 114 11.18 -16.16 -1.42
N PRO A 115 10.90 -17.09 -2.35
CA PRO A 115 11.17 -18.51 -2.12
C PRO A 115 12.67 -18.81 -2.13
N GLY A 116 13.10 -19.69 -1.23
CA GLY A 116 14.42 -20.30 -1.25
C GLY A 116 14.41 -21.64 -1.98
N LEU A 117 15.58 -22.11 -2.41
CA LEU A 117 15.72 -23.40 -3.10
C LEU A 117 15.16 -24.58 -2.30
N LEU A 118 15.31 -24.56 -0.97
CA LEU A 118 14.88 -25.61 -0.04
C LEU A 118 13.61 -25.25 0.73
N ALA A 119 13.05 -24.06 0.51
CA ALA A 119 11.88 -23.55 1.21
C ALA A 119 10.99 -22.77 0.22
N PRO A 120 10.23 -23.48 -0.63
CA PRO A 120 9.28 -22.84 -1.51
C PRO A 120 8.12 -22.25 -0.70
N CYS A 121 7.51 -21.20 -1.24
CA CYS A 121 6.31 -20.59 -0.68
C CYS A 121 5.32 -20.22 -1.77
N SER A 122 4.09 -19.93 -1.37
CA SER A 122 2.97 -19.63 -2.26
C SER A 122 2.31 -18.30 -1.88
N GLY A 123 1.41 -17.82 -2.75
CA GLY A 123 0.77 -16.51 -2.62
C GLY A 123 1.48 -15.46 -3.47
N ASN A 124 1.65 -14.27 -2.92
CA ASN A 124 2.39 -13.21 -3.60
C ASN A 124 3.88 -13.54 -3.56
N THR A 125 4.44 -13.99 -4.68
CA THR A 125 5.84 -14.43 -4.75
C THR A 125 6.72 -13.39 -5.44
N GLY A 126 7.69 -12.89 -4.69
CA GLY A 126 8.76 -12.04 -5.19
C GLY A 126 9.96 -12.85 -5.68
N GLN A 127 10.87 -12.20 -6.39
CA GLN A 127 12.15 -12.77 -6.80
C GLN A 127 13.28 -11.84 -6.37
N SER A 128 14.33 -12.41 -5.78
CA SER A 128 15.51 -11.66 -5.33
C SER A 128 16.12 -10.87 -6.49
N GLY A 129 16.40 -9.58 -6.26
CA GLY A 129 16.93 -8.63 -7.24
C GLY A 129 15.91 -8.08 -8.24
N GLN A 130 14.69 -8.62 -8.26
CA GLN A 130 13.64 -8.21 -9.19
C GLN A 130 12.60 -7.32 -8.51
N ALA A 131 12.13 -6.33 -9.27
CA ALA A 131 11.04 -5.46 -8.85
C ALA A 131 9.71 -6.24 -8.79
N TYR A 132 9.01 -6.12 -7.67
CA TYR A 132 7.66 -6.63 -7.45
C TYR A 132 6.66 -5.47 -7.35
N SER A 133 5.57 -5.53 -8.12
CA SER A 133 4.52 -4.51 -8.08
C SER A 133 3.41 -4.91 -7.11
N VAL A 134 3.33 -4.23 -5.97
CA VAL A 134 2.26 -4.34 -4.98
C VAL A 134 1.07 -3.47 -5.42
N PRO A 135 -0.07 -4.05 -5.80
CA PRO A 135 -1.24 -3.26 -6.18
C PRO A 135 -1.86 -2.58 -4.95
N VAL A 136 -2.36 -1.37 -5.15
CA VAL A 136 -3.10 -0.60 -4.14
C VAL A 136 -4.43 -0.19 -4.76
N TYR A 137 -5.53 -0.53 -4.09
CA TYR A 137 -6.87 -0.25 -4.57
C TYR A 137 -7.54 0.76 -3.65
N GLY A 138 -8.00 1.87 -4.21
CA GLY A 138 -8.65 2.95 -3.48
C GLY A 138 -10.13 3.02 -3.76
N ARG A 139 -10.91 3.52 -2.79
CA ARG A 139 -12.32 3.88 -2.97
C ARG A 139 -12.65 5.18 -2.25
N ILE A 140 -13.39 6.05 -2.94
CA ILE A 140 -14.12 7.19 -2.38
C ILE A 140 -15.59 6.82 -2.41
N THR A 141 -16.26 6.88 -1.26
CA THR A 141 -17.69 6.57 -1.19
C THR A 141 -18.53 7.72 -1.77
N ALA A 142 -19.62 7.37 -2.45
CA ALA A 142 -20.60 8.31 -2.99
C ALA A 142 -21.24 9.22 -1.91
N GLY A 143 -21.78 10.36 -2.34
CA GLY A 143 -22.65 11.20 -1.49
C GLY A 143 -21.97 12.06 -0.42
N GLN A 144 -20.65 12.27 -0.49
CA GLN A 144 -19.93 13.18 0.40
C GLN A 144 -20.02 14.61 -0.15
N ASP A 145 -20.72 15.49 0.57
CA ASP A 145 -20.85 16.90 0.21
C ASP A 145 -19.52 17.64 0.45
N VAL A 146 -18.77 17.84 -0.62
CA VAL A 146 -17.48 18.55 -0.62
C VAL A 146 -17.44 19.52 -1.79
N SER A 147 -16.76 20.65 -1.61
CA SER A 147 -16.59 21.60 -2.71
C SER A 147 -15.66 21.07 -3.79
N ALA A 148 -15.90 21.47 -5.03
CA ALA A 148 -15.01 21.18 -6.15
C ALA A 148 -13.57 21.67 -5.89
N GLY A 149 -12.60 20.86 -6.33
CA GLY A 149 -11.18 21.18 -6.25
C GLY A 149 -10.30 19.94 -6.17
N ASN A 150 -8.99 20.18 -6.10
CA ASN A 150 -8.00 19.11 -6.02
C ASN A 150 -7.78 18.72 -4.55
N TYR A 151 -8.00 17.44 -4.25
CA TYR A 151 -7.70 16.85 -2.95
C TYR A 151 -6.51 15.89 -3.06
N SER A 152 -5.65 15.90 -2.04
CA SER A 152 -4.48 15.02 -1.96
C SER A 152 -4.23 14.55 -0.54
N ASP A 153 -3.56 13.42 -0.40
CA ASP A 153 -3.05 12.91 0.87
C ASP A 153 -1.64 12.34 0.61
N ALA A 154 -0.83 12.18 1.65
CA ALA A 154 0.49 11.59 1.54
C ALA A 154 0.59 10.46 2.55
N LEU A 155 0.91 9.26 2.08
CA LEU A 155 1.04 8.08 2.94
C LEU A 155 2.47 7.61 2.94
N ILE A 156 2.92 7.10 4.08
CA ILE A 156 4.18 6.38 4.17
C ILE A 156 3.89 4.90 3.93
N ALA A 157 4.66 4.30 3.02
CA ALA A 157 4.69 2.85 2.82
C ALA A 157 5.94 2.30 3.51
N THR A 158 5.76 1.28 4.35
CA THR A 158 6.84 0.70 5.16
C THR A 158 6.97 -0.78 4.82
N VAL A 159 8.21 -1.23 4.62
CA VAL A 159 8.54 -2.65 4.45
C VAL A 159 9.12 -3.17 5.76
N THR A 160 8.60 -4.28 6.25
CA THR A 160 9.10 -5.02 7.41
C THR A 160 9.43 -6.46 7.05
N PHE A 161 10.29 -7.07 7.86
CA PHE A 161 10.90 -8.39 7.66
C PHE A 161 10.43 -9.38 8.72
#